data_AF-A0A6M2CKH2-F1
#
_entry.id   AF-A0A6M2CKH2-F1
#
_cell.length_a   1.000
_cell.length_b   1.000
_cell.length_c   1.000
_cell.angle_alpha   90.00
_cell.angle_beta   90.00
_cell.angle_gamma   90.00
#
_symmetry.space_group_name_H-M   'P 1'
#
loop_
_entity.id
_entity.type
_entity.pdbx_description
1 polymer ?
#
loop_
_entity_poly.entity_id
_entity_poly.type
_entity_poly.pdbx_seq_one_letter_code
_entity_poly.pdbx_strand_id
1 'polypeptide(L)'
;MATKKLLVKDSSNTFNDKLVTFAADVPEDVLCACCWNISSQLMADPRDHLYCKSCLAMLDNDGKFDCVTDYAVHNIDEMKDRSERFREALKLIANCPNEGCNYRATLREIMTHYKTCVVKMAKCPLCQKEVNKKALAAHISSVCEHRLVNCPYCGMEVEDRHLKNHMQDCDERPATCPHCAEEFDTFAELRDEHLPTCRSKPTNCPYARVGCNFQATANMMEKHASSCQHLSSLIDRVLHLEAELQDVKSALEEAKKDKEQLKQLIADKEDEYHKTDEYLRKNLQEDIDEVRTQVQKVERDYKTSESDLRARFQALEQRNTFLEEPIGKLLAEMATMN
;
A
#
# COMPACT_ATOMS: atom_id res chain seq x y z
N MET A 1 -40.12 23.45 -23.86
CA MET A 1 -39.48 24.79 -23.92
C MET A 1 -38.10 24.65 -23.30
N ALA A 2 -37.04 24.91 -24.07
CA ALA A 2 -35.67 24.72 -23.60
C ALA A 2 -35.34 25.82 -22.58
N THR A 3 -35.03 25.45 -21.34
CA THR A 3 -34.60 26.41 -20.31
C THR A 3 -33.18 26.87 -20.62
N LYS A 4 -32.98 28.14 -20.97
CA LYS A 4 -31.66 28.72 -21.28
C LYS A 4 -30.87 28.91 -19.99
N LYS A 5 -29.64 28.38 -19.94
CA LYS A 5 -28.70 28.55 -18.83
C LYS A 5 -27.62 29.54 -19.24
N LEU A 6 -27.51 30.67 -18.56
CA LEU A 6 -26.62 31.77 -18.92
C LEU A 6 -25.79 32.23 -17.72
N LEU A 7 -24.60 32.75 -17.98
CA LEU A 7 -23.83 33.53 -17.01
C LEU A 7 -24.44 34.93 -16.89
N VAL A 8 -24.44 35.44 -15.66
CA VAL A 8 -24.81 36.82 -15.33
C VAL A 8 -23.58 37.51 -14.77
N LYS A 9 -22.93 38.33 -15.60
CA LYS A 9 -21.70 39.05 -15.28
C LYS A 9 -22.03 40.41 -14.67
N ASP A 10 -22.10 40.51 -13.36
CA ASP A 10 -22.23 41.78 -12.65
C ASP A 10 -20.90 42.21 -12.00
N SER A 11 -20.81 43.46 -11.58
CA SER A 11 -19.61 44.01 -10.93
C SER A 11 -19.22 43.29 -9.63
N SER A 12 -20.14 42.56 -9.01
CA SER A 12 -19.91 41.84 -7.76
C SER A 12 -19.68 40.34 -7.94
N ASN A 13 -19.67 39.82 -9.18
CA ASN A 13 -19.69 38.39 -9.49
C ASN A 13 -20.65 37.61 -8.58
N THR A 14 -21.90 38.09 -8.47
CA THR A 14 -22.85 37.65 -7.44
C THR A 14 -23.03 36.13 -7.42
N PHE A 15 -22.93 35.45 -8.56
CA PHE A 15 -23.14 34.01 -8.67
C PHE A 15 -21.85 33.16 -8.68
N ASN A 16 -20.67 33.76 -8.53
CA ASN A 16 -19.37 33.07 -8.61
C ASN A 16 -19.28 32.18 -9.87
N ASP A 17 -19.56 32.76 -11.04
CA ASP A 17 -19.52 32.08 -12.34
C ASP A 17 -20.48 30.87 -12.52
N LYS A 18 -21.46 30.70 -11.62
CA LYS A 18 -22.51 29.69 -11.82
C LYS A 18 -23.51 30.12 -12.89
N LEU A 19 -23.93 29.15 -13.71
CA LEU A 19 -24.98 29.33 -14.71
C LEU A 19 -26.36 29.49 -14.05
N VAL A 20 -27.05 30.57 -14.40
CA VAL A 20 -28.41 30.86 -13.96
C VAL A 20 -29.40 30.31 -14.99
N THR A 21 -30.41 29.59 -14.51
CA THR A 21 -31.45 29.02 -15.38
C THR A 21 -32.63 29.97 -15.47
N PHE A 22 -32.96 30.44 -16.69
CA PHE A 22 -34.09 31.33 -16.93
C PHE A 22 -35.35 30.54 -17.28
N ALA A 23 -36.49 31.05 -16.81
CA ALA A 23 -37.78 30.39 -16.95
C ALA A 23 -38.41 30.54 -18.35
N ALA A 24 -37.98 31.55 -19.11
CA ALA A 24 -38.40 31.84 -20.45
C ALA A 24 -37.18 32.23 -21.30
N ASP A 25 -37.38 32.38 -22.61
CA ASP A 25 -36.33 32.84 -23.51
C ASP A 25 -35.86 34.25 -23.12
N VAL A 26 -34.55 34.42 -23.12
CA VAL A 26 -33.90 35.68 -22.76
C VAL A 26 -33.80 36.54 -24.02
N PRO A 27 -34.36 37.77 -24.02
CA PRO A 27 -34.30 38.69 -25.15
C PRO A 27 -32.85 38.96 -25.61
N GLU A 28 -32.63 39.08 -26.92
CA GLU A 28 -31.29 39.33 -27.47
C GLU A 28 -30.75 40.72 -27.13
N ASP A 29 -31.63 41.69 -26.89
CA ASP A 29 -31.30 43.08 -26.53
C ASP A 29 -30.74 43.25 -25.10
N VAL A 30 -30.56 42.16 -24.37
CA VAL A 30 -29.85 42.12 -23.08
C VAL A 30 -28.65 41.16 -23.08
N LEU A 31 -28.33 40.57 -24.24
CA LEU A 31 -27.24 39.60 -24.40
C LEU A 31 -26.04 40.24 -25.10
N CYS A 32 -24.84 39.80 -24.71
CA CYS A 32 -23.63 40.08 -25.47
C CYS A 32 -23.61 39.22 -26.75
N ALA A 33 -23.45 39.85 -27.92
CA ALA A 33 -23.37 39.18 -29.22
C ALA A 33 -22.20 38.20 -29.32
N CYS A 34 -21.10 38.44 -28.59
CA CYS A 34 -19.93 37.57 -28.59
C CYS A 34 -20.11 36.32 -27.71
N CYS A 35 -20.58 36.49 -26.46
CA CYS A 35 -20.61 35.37 -25.50
C CYS A 35 -22.02 34.87 -25.13
N TRP A 36 -23.07 35.49 -25.67
CA TRP A 36 -24.48 35.14 -25.44
C TRP A 36 -24.93 35.14 -23.97
N ASN A 37 -24.18 35.83 -23.11
CA ASN A 37 -24.44 35.96 -21.68
C ASN A 37 -24.90 37.38 -21.32
N ILE A 38 -25.51 37.52 -20.14
CA ILE A 38 -25.98 38.81 -19.62
C ILE A 38 -24.82 39.50 -18.89
N SER A 39 -24.67 40.82 -19.08
CA SER A 39 -23.65 41.63 -18.41
C SER A 39 -24.23 42.92 -17.85
N SER A 40 -23.74 43.37 -16.69
CA SER A 40 -24.07 44.69 -16.14
C SER A 40 -23.28 45.82 -16.80
N GLN A 41 -22.27 45.48 -17.60
CA GLN A 41 -21.45 46.42 -18.37
C GLN A 41 -21.55 46.04 -19.84
N LEU A 42 -22.48 46.66 -20.56
CA LEU A 42 -22.73 46.44 -21.98
C LEU A 42 -22.40 47.70 -22.76
N MET A 43 -21.74 47.52 -23.90
CA MET A 43 -21.39 48.56 -24.84
C MET A 43 -22.03 48.22 -26.19
N ALA A 44 -22.59 49.21 -26.86
CA ALA A 44 -23.11 49.10 -28.22
C ALA A 44 -22.09 49.61 -29.23
N ASP A 45 -21.92 48.87 -30.33
CA ASP A 45 -21.26 49.39 -31.53
C ASP A 45 -22.13 50.48 -32.21
N PRO A 46 -21.65 51.17 -33.27
CA PRO A 46 -22.44 52.17 -33.99
C PRO A 46 -23.74 51.65 -34.61
N ARG A 47 -23.91 50.33 -34.75
CA ARG A 47 -25.10 49.64 -35.27
C ARG A 47 -25.99 49.05 -34.16
N ASP A 48 -25.69 49.36 -32.91
CA ASP A 48 -26.39 48.93 -31.68
C ASP A 48 -26.25 47.43 -31.34
N HIS A 49 -25.23 46.74 -31.88
CA HIS A 49 -24.87 45.39 -31.42
C HIS A 49 -24.18 45.46 -30.05
N LEU A 50 -24.63 44.63 -29.12
CA LEU A 50 -24.21 44.70 -27.72
C LEU A 50 -23.04 43.76 -27.42
N TYR A 51 -22.06 44.27 -26.69
CA TYR A 51 -20.90 43.53 -26.23
C TYR A 51 -20.64 43.82 -24.76
N CYS A 52 -20.31 42.79 -23.97
CA CYS A 52 -19.84 43.02 -22.61
C CYS A 52 -18.39 43.51 -22.60
N LYS A 53 -18.03 44.38 -21.65
CA LYS A 53 -16.66 44.94 -21.56
C LYS A 53 -15.56 43.87 -21.56
N SER A 54 -15.81 42.71 -20.94
CA SER A 54 -14.86 41.59 -20.95
C SER A 54 -14.64 41.01 -22.35
N CYS A 55 -15.70 40.88 -23.15
CA CYS A 55 -15.58 40.37 -24.52
C CYS A 55 -14.93 41.42 -25.43
N LEU A 56 -15.24 42.69 -25.22
CA LEU A 56 -14.59 43.78 -25.95
C LEU A 56 -13.10 43.85 -25.73
N ALA A 57 -12.65 43.75 -24.47
CA ALA A 57 -11.23 43.70 -24.16
C ALA A 57 -10.52 42.49 -24.82
N MET A 58 -11.24 41.40 -25.09
CA MET A 58 -10.71 40.23 -25.78
C MET A 58 -10.69 40.38 -27.30
N LEU A 59 -11.55 41.26 -27.85
CA LEU A 59 -11.66 41.55 -29.28
C LEU A 59 -10.86 42.78 -29.69
N ASP A 60 -10.30 43.52 -28.73
CA ASP A 60 -9.50 44.71 -28.95
C ASP A 60 -8.21 44.38 -29.70
N ASN A 61 -8.02 45.06 -30.83
CA ASN A 61 -6.83 45.03 -31.66
C ASN A 61 -6.41 46.47 -31.94
N ASP A 62 -5.55 47.01 -31.07
CA ASP A 62 -5.06 48.40 -31.12
C ASP A 62 -6.19 49.45 -31.23
N GLY A 63 -7.24 49.30 -30.43
CA GLY A 63 -8.37 50.23 -30.36
C GLY A 63 -9.48 49.97 -31.39
N LYS A 64 -9.35 48.91 -32.19
CA LYS A 64 -10.32 48.48 -33.21
C LYS A 64 -10.78 47.05 -32.98
N PHE A 65 -11.98 46.71 -33.42
CA PHE A 65 -12.47 45.34 -33.41
C PHE A 65 -13.36 45.04 -34.61
N ASP A 66 -13.42 43.76 -34.99
CA ASP A 66 -14.36 43.25 -35.98
C ASP A 66 -15.65 42.82 -35.30
N CYS A 67 -16.78 43.42 -35.69
CA CYS A 67 -18.08 43.04 -35.19
C CYS A 67 -18.39 41.57 -35.53
N VAL A 68 -18.72 40.76 -34.53
CA VAL A 68 -18.98 39.32 -34.72
C VAL A 68 -20.33 39.05 -35.41
N THR A 69 -21.22 40.05 -35.45
CA THR A 69 -22.56 39.93 -36.04
C THR A 69 -22.54 40.23 -37.54
N ASP A 70 -21.80 41.24 -37.97
CA ASP A 70 -21.85 41.76 -39.35
C ASP A 70 -20.47 42.01 -39.99
N TYR A 71 -19.39 41.69 -39.29
CA TYR A 71 -18.00 41.81 -39.74
C TYR A 71 -17.54 43.24 -40.07
N ALA A 72 -18.28 44.26 -39.61
CA ALA A 72 -17.85 45.64 -39.75
C ALA A 72 -16.74 45.98 -38.74
N VAL A 73 -15.73 46.73 -39.19
CA VAL A 73 -14.63 47.21 -38.33
C VAL A 73 -15.09 48.47 -37.60
N HIS A 74 -15.01 48.46 -36.27
CA HIS A 74 -15.40 49.56 -35.42
C HIS A 74 -14.28 49.97 -34.46
N ASN A 75 -14.21 51.26 -34.10
CA ASN A 75 -13.32 51.76 -33.05
C ASN A 75 -13.97 51.56 -31.68
N ILE A 76 -13.20 51.11 -30.69
CA ILE A 76 -13.70 50.88 -29.32
C ILE A 76 -14.13 52.20 -28.67
N ASP A 77 -13.43 53.31 -28.95
CA ASP A 77 -13.73 54.63 -28.41
C ASP A 77 -15.09 55.20 -28.88
N GLU A 78 -15.64 54.69 -29.99
CA GLU A 78 -16.94 55.10 -30.53
C GLU A 78 -18.11 54.34 -29.90
N MET A 79 -17.83 53.33 -29.08
CA MET A 79 -18.87 52.51 -28.48
C MET A 79 -19.66 53.27 -27.43
N LYS A 80 -20.97 53.03 -27.41
CA LYS A 80 -21.89 53.70 -26.49
C LYS A 80 -22.18 52.79 -25.31
N ASP A 81 -22.09 53.32 -24.09
CA ASP A 81 -22.56 52.60 -22.91
C ASP A 81 -24.06 52.30 -23.05
N ARG A 82 -24.41 51.03 -22.81
CA ARG A 82 -25.77 50.47 -22.81
C ARG A 82 -26.07 49.70 -21.54
N SER A 83 -25.34 50.01 -20.46
CA SER A 83 -25.49 49.34 -19.17
C SER A 83 -26.91 49.48 -18.58
N GLU A 84 -27.73 50.43 -19.03
CA GLU A 84 -29.15 50.53 -18.68
C GLU A 84 -29.98 49.31 -19.12
N ARG A 85 -29.57 48.59 -20.18
CA ARG A 85 -30.25 47.37 -20.65
C ARG A 85 -30.23 46.25 -19.62
N PHE A 86 -29.23 46.25 -18.74
CA PHE A 86 -29.18 45.32 -17.61
C PHE A 86 -30.41 45.45 -16.68
N ARG A 87 -31.06 46.63 -16.63
CA ARG A 87 -32.30 46.81 -15.84
C ARG A 87 -33.45 45.96 -16.36
N GLU A 88 -33.50 45.67 -17.65
CA GLU A 88 -34.50 44.78 -18.24
C GLU A 88 -34.17 43.32 -17.94
N ALA A 89 -32.88 42.93 -18.01
CA ALA A 89 -32.43 41.60 -17.60
C ALA A 89 -32.78 41.29 -16.13
N LEU A 90 -32.69 42.28 -15.23
CA LEU A 90 -33.02 42.13 -13.81
C LEU A 90 -34.50 41.75 -13.55
N LYS A 91 -35.41 41.99 -14.50
CA LYS A 91 -36.83 41.67 -14.39
C LYS A 91 -37.16 40.23 -14.83
N LEU A 92 -36.24 39.56 -15.52
CA LEU A 92 -36.45 38.21 -16.04
C LEU A 92 -36.60 37.21 -14.88
N ILE A 93 -37.52 36.25 -15.03
CA ILE A 93 -37.73 35.19 -14.03
C ILE A 93 -36.67 34.10 -14.19
N ALA A 94 -36.00 33.80 -13.09
CA ALA A 94 -34.93 32.80 -13.03
C ALA A 94 -35.05 31.92 -11.78
N ASN A 95 -34.34 30.80 -11.81
CA ASN A 95 -34.20 29.89 -10.68
C ASN A 95 -32.86 30.14 -9.97
N CYS A 96 -32.83 29.95 -8.65
CA CYS A 96 -31.59 29.98 -7.88
C CYS A 96 -30.59 28.93 -8.41
N PRO A 97 -29.31 29.31 -8.65
CA PRO A 97 -28.32 28.38 -9.19
C PRO A 97 -27.73 27.41 -8.15
N ASN A 98 -28.09 27.52 -6.86
CA ASN A 98 -27.67 26.53 -5.86
C ASN A 98 -28.47 25.23 -5.99
N GLU A 99 -27.77 24.12 -6.18
CA GLU A 99 -28.38 22.79 -6.25
C GLU A 99 -29.19 22.50 -4.98
N GLY A 100 -30.43 22.04 -5.15
CA GLY A 100 -31.35 21.78 -4.04
C GLY A 100 -32.13 23.00 -3.53
N CYS A 101 -31.93 24.19 -4.10
CA CYS A 101 -32.79 25.35 -3.84
C CYS A 101 -33.90 25.47 -4.90
N ASN A 102 -35.15 25.59 -4.46
CA ASN A 102 -36.32 25.73 -5.35
C ASN A 102 -36.81 27.18 -5.48
N TYR A 103 -36.01 28.16 -5.06
CA TYR A 103 -36.41 29.57 -5.11
C TYR A 103 -36.42 30.09 -6.55
N ARG A 104 -37.57 30.60 -7.00
CA ARG A 104 -37.83 31.13 -8.34
C ARG A 104 -38.45 32.52 -8.23
N ALA A 105 -37.80 33.51 -8.81
CA ALA A 105 -38.16 34.92 -8.65
C ALA A 105 -37.54 35.75 -9.80
N THR A 106 -37.66 37.07 -9.77
CA THR A 106 -36.92 37.94 -10.70
C THR A 106 -35.41 37.82 -10.49
N LEU A 107 -34.61 38.03 -11.52
CA LEU A 107 -33.15 37.95 -11.43
C LEU A 107 -32.60 38.85 -10.31
N ARG A 108 -33.20 40.03 -10.10
CA ARG A 108 -32.88 40.91 -8.96
C ARG A 108 -33.08 40.24 -7.60
N GLU A 109 -34.21 39.57 -7.41
CA GLU A 109 -34.52 38.86 -6.15
C GLU A 109 -33.67 37.60 -5.99
N ILE A 110 -33.32 36.92 -7.09
CA ILE A 110 -32.38 35.79 -7.05
C ILE A 110 -31.00 36.27 -6.62
N MET A 111 -30.52 37.41 -7.11
CA MET A 111 -29.23 38.00 -6.71
C MET A 111 -29.17 38.34 -5.21
N THR A 112 -30.26 38.85 -4.63
CA THR A 112 -30.31 39.14 -3.17
C THR A 112 -30.44 37.85 -2.35
N HIS A 113 -31.29 36.92 -2.79
CA HIS A 113 -31.45 35.61 -2.18
C HIS A 113 -30.14 34.82 -2.16
N TYR A 114 -29.40 34.81 -3.27
CA TYR A 114 -28.19 33.98 -3.42
C TYR A 114 -27.13 34.29 -2.36
N LYS A 115 -26.99 35.57 -1.97
CA LYS A 115 -26.08 36.01 -0.90
C LYS A 115 -26.39 35.41 0.47
N THR A 116 -27.62 34.97 0.70
CA THR A 116 -28.09 34.37 1.95
C THR A 116 -28.66 32.96 1.77
N CYS A 117 -28.45 32.36 0.58
CA CYS A 117 -29.01 31.06 0.22
C CYS A 117 -28.27 29.93 0.96
N VAL A 118 -28.77 29.53 2.12
CA VAL A 118 -28.26 28.38 2.86
C VAL A 118 -28.96 27.11 2.40
N VAL A 119 -28.41 26.43 1.38
CA VAL A 119 -28.81 25.04 1.13
C VAL A 119 -28.15 24.18 2.19
N LYS A 120 -28.92 23.73 3.18
CA LYS A 120 -28.40 22.88 4.26
C LYS A 120 -28.14 21.47 3.71
N MET A 121 -26.94 21.25 3.19
CA MET A 121 -26.42 19.91 2.89
C MET A 121 -25.83 19.29 4.16
N ALA A 122 -25.85 17.97 4.23
CA ALA A 122 -25.24 17.17 5.28
C ALA A 122 -24.55 15.96 4.65
N LYS A 123 -23.39 15.57 5.19
CA LYS A 123 -22.70 14.35 4.76
C LYS A 123 -23.38 13.13 5.38
N CYS A 124 -23.64 12.12 4.55
CA CYS A 124 -24.11 10.84 5.04
C CYS A 124 -23.05 10.17 5.92
N PRO A 125 -23.37 9.72 7.15
CA PRO A 125 -22.39 9.09 8.03
C PRO A 125 -21.86 7.75 7.47
N LEU A 126 -22.63 7.07 6.61
CA LEU A 126 -22.28 5.76 6.08
C LEU A 126 -21.46 5.84 4.79
N CYS A 127 -21.87 6.68 3.83
CA CYS A 127 -21.24 6.75 2.50
C CYS A 127 -20.51 8.08 2.21
N GLN A 128 -20.54 9.03 3.14
CA GLN A 128 -19.90 10.36 3.05
C GLN A 128 -20.37 11.26 1.88
N LYS A 129 -21.35 10.83 1.08
CA LYS A 129 -21.99 11.66 0.02
C LYS A 129 -22.74 12.84 0.65
N GLU A 130 -22.66 14.00 0.01
CA GLU A 130 -23.43 15.19 0.41
C GLU A 130 -24.89 15.06 -0.05
N VAL A 131 -25.82 15.19 0.90
CA VAL A 131 -27.25 15.05 0.67
C VAL A 131 -27.98 16.20 1.33
N ASN A 132 -29.10 16.63 0.76
CA ASN A 132 -29.97 17.60 1.41
C ASN A 132 -30.34 17.13 2.82
N LYS A 133 -30.14 17.98 3.83
CA LYS A 133 -30.39 17.63 5.24
C LYS A 133 -31.82 17.11 5.48
N LYS A 134 -32.82 17.60 4.73
CA LYS A 134 -34.20 17.09 4.82
C LYS A 134 -34.37 15.68 4.25
N ALA A 135 -33.54 15.30 3.27
CA ALA A 135 -33.59 14.00 2.60
C ALA A 135 -32.60 12.98 3.19
N LEU A 136 -31.73 13.38 4.14
CA LEU A 136 -30.70 12.52 4.69
C LEU A 136 -31.26 11.23 5.32
N ALA A 137 -32.37 11.32 6.06
CA ALA A 137 -33.00 10.15 6.68
C ALA A 137 -33.55 9.17 5.63
N ALA A 138 -34.19 9.69 4.57
CA ALA A 138 -34.67 8.88 3.45
C ALA A 138 -33.51 8.24 2.68
N HIS A 139 -32.41 8.98 2.51
CA HIS A 139 -31.19 8.46 1.89
C HIS A 139 -30.64 7.25 2.66
N ILE A 140 -30.44 7.38 3.98
CA ILE A 140 -29.89 6.28 4.82
C ILE A 140 -30.80 5.05 4.77
N SER A 141 -32.12 5.24 4.81
CA SER A 141 -33.08 4.13 4.87
C SER A 141 -33.32 3.41 3.55
N SER A 142 -33.19 4.07 2.40
CA SER A 142 -33.65 3.50 1.12
C SER A 142 -32.70 3.61 -0.07
N VAL A 143 -31.69 4.49 0.00
CA VAL A 143 -30.81 4.79 -1.14
C VAL A 143 -29.35 4.47 -0.85
N CYS A 144 -28.92 4.55 0.41
CA CYS A 144 -27.52 4.36 0.77
C CYS A 144 -27.10 2.90 0.56
N GLU A 145 -26.10 2.69 -0.27
CA GLU A 145 -25.49 1.36 -0.55
C GLU A 145 -24.76 0.78 0.65
N HIS A 146 -24.39 1.62 1.62
CA HIS A 146 -23.73 1.24 2.88
C HIS A 146 -24.73 1.08 4.03
N ARG A 147 -26.05 1.15 3.77
CA ARG A 147 -27.04 0.84 4.81
C ARG A 147 -26.99 -0.63 5.14
N LEU A 148 -27.22 -0.96 6.41
CA LEU A 148 -27.36 -2.33 6.86
C LEU A 148 -28.78 -2.83 6.57
N VAL A 149 -28.88 -4.04 6.04
CA VAL A 149 -30.10 -4.76 5.73
C VAL A 149 -29.96 -6.19 6.23
N ASN A 150 -31.07 -6.77 6.72
CA ASN A 150 -31.06 -8.15 7.18
C ASN A 150 -31.10 -9.11 5.99
N CYS A 151 -30.26 -10.14 6.02
CA CYS A 151 -30.36 -11.26 5.12
C CYS A 151 -31.73 -11.94 5.28
N PRO A 152 -32.48 -12.22 4.21
CA PRO A 152 -33.79 -12.87 4.30
C PRO A 152 -33.71 -14.34 4.71
N TYR A 153 -32.50 -14.94 4.68
CA TYR A 153 -32.26 -16.32 5.05
C TYR A 153 -31.81 -16.43 6.51
N CYS A 154 -30.63 -15.88 6.85
CA CYS A 154 -30.05 -16.00 8.20
C CYS A 154 -30.33 -14.83 9.15
N GLY A 155 -31.01 -13.78 8.69
CA GLY A 155 -31.31 -12.60 9.50
C GLY A 155 -30.12 -11.71 9.85
N MET A 156 -28.88 -12.05 9.46
CA MET A 156 -27.69 -11.24 9.73
C MET A 156 -27.73 -9.88 9.03
N GLU A 157 -27.30 -8.83 9.73
CA GLU A 157 -27.13 -7.48 9.17
C GLU A 157 -25.91 -7.44 8.24
N VAL A 158 -26.14 -7.07 6.97
CA VAL A 158 -25.12 -6.93 5.94
C VAL A 158 -25.30 -5.59 5.22
N GLU A 159 -24.22 -4.98 4.74
CA GLU A 159 -24.34 -3.81 3.86
C GLU A 159 -25.12 -4.17 2.58
N ASP A 160 -26.04 -3.31 2.16
CA ASP A 160 -26.90 -3.56 0.99
C ASP A 160 -26.12 -3.90 -0.28
N ARG A 161 -24.97 -3.24 -0.50
CA ARG A 161 -24.08 -3.53 -1.63
C ARG A 161 -23.52 -4.97 -1.64
N HIS A 162 -23.40 -5.61 -0.47
CA HIS A 162 -22.87 -6.96 -0.30
C HIS A 162 -23.95 -8.02 -0.13
N LEU A 163 -25.21 -7.61 0.11
CA LEU A 163 -26.33 -8.52 0.36
C LEU A 163 -26.47 -9.57 -0.74
N LYS A 164 -26.34 -9.19 -2.02
CA LYS A 164 -26.47 -10.13 -3.15
C LYS A 164 -25.44 -11.27 -3.09
N ASN A 165 -24.18 -10.94 -2.79
CA ASN A 165 -23.11 -11.95 -2.70
C ASN A 165 -23.33 -12.81 -1.44
N HIS A 166 -23.63 -12.16 -0.32
CA HIS A 166 -23.97 -12.86 0.91
C HIS A 166 -25.12 -13.86 0.72
N MET A 167 -26.20 -13.49 0.01
CA MET A 167 -27.33 -14.38 -0.27
C MET A 167 -26.95 -15.61 -1.11
N GLN A 168 -25.91 -15.53 -1.94
CA GLN A 168 -25.41 -16.67 -2.72
C GLN A 168 -24.55 -17.61 -1.87
N ASP A 169 -23.84 -17.06 -0.89
CA ASP A 169 -22.94 -17.80 -0.01
C ASP A 169 -23.57 -18.15 1.36
N CYS A 170 -24.81 -17.71 1.60
CA CYS A 170 -25.49 -17.90 2.86
C CYS A 170 -25.83 -19.38 3.07
N ASP A 171 -25.37 -19.96 4.19
CA ASP A 171 -25.63 -21.36 4.53
C ASP A 171 -27.11 -21.64 4.80
N GLU A 172 -27.90 -20.63 5.20
CA GLU A 172 -29.35 -20.75 5.44
C GLU A 172 -30.20 -20.54 4.18
N ARG A 173 -29.58 -20.31 3.02
CA ARG A 173 -30.33 -20.17 1.76
C ARG A 173 -30.91 -21.52 1.32
N PRO A 174 -32.09 -21.56 0.67
CA PRO A 174 -32.60 -22.77 0.06
C PRO A 174 -31.65 -23.27 -1.03
N ALA A 175 -31.55 -24.60 -1.17
CA ALA A 175 -30.65 -25.22 -2.12
C ALA A 175 -31.22 -26.50 -2.71
N THR A 176 -30.86 -26.77 -3.97
CA THR A 176 -31.22 -28.01 -4.67
C THR A 176 -29.96 -28.82 -4.93
N CYS A 177 -30.00 -30.11 -4.66
CA CYS A 177 -28.88 -30.99 -4.94
C CYS A 177 -28.62 -31.07 -6.46
N PRO A 178 -27.39 -30.78 -6.94
CA PRO A 178 -27.09 -30.82 -8.37
C PRO A 178 -27.05 -32.24 -8.96
N HIS A 179 -27.10 -33.27 -8.10
CA HIS A 179 -26.98 -34.68 -8.51
C HIS A 179 -28.31 -35.43 -8.52
N CYS A 180 -29.20 -35.17 -7.56
CA CYS A 180 -30.50 -35.85 -7.47
C CYS A 180 -31.71 -34.92 -7.63
N ALA A 181 -31.50 -33.60 -7.74
CA ALA A 181 -32.55 -32.58 -7.85
C ALA A 181 -33.51 -32.49 -6.63
N GLU A 182 -33.12 -33.04 -5.48
CA GLU A 182 -33.84 -32.89 -4.21
C GLU A 182 -33.63 -31.49 -3.63
N GLU A 183 -34.70 -30.90 -3.07
CA GLU A 183 -34.71 -29.54 -2.50
C GLU A 183 -34.51 -29.58 -0.98
N PHE A 184 -33.77 -28.62 -0.45
CA PHE A 184 -33.44 -28.46 0.96
C PHE A 184 -33.75 -27.04 1.43
N ASP A 185 -34.20 -26.93 2.68
CA ASP A 185 -34.54 -25.64 3.29
C ASP A 185 -33.28 -24.77 3.47
N THR A 186 -32.14 -25.40 3.75
CA THR A 186 -30.85 -24.72 3.88
C THR A 186 -29.73 -25.37 3.06
N PHE A 187 -28.75 -24.57 2.65
CA PHE A 187 -27.55 -25.06 1.96
C PHE A 187 -26.66 -25.87 2.91
N ALA A 188 -26.66 -25.54 4.21
CA ALA A 188 -25.97 -26.32 5.24
C ALA A 188 -26.48 -27.77 5.29
N GLU A 189 -27.81 -27.98 5.32
CA GLU A 189 -28.41 -29.33 5.28
C GLU A 189 -28.00 -30.10 4.01
N LEU A 190 -28.09 -29.44 2.84
CA LEU A 190 -27.63 -30.04 1.59
C LEU A 190 -26.15 -30.45 1.68
N ARG A 191 -25.28 -29.56 2.18
CA ARG A 191 -23.82 -29.75 2.21
C ARG A 191 -23.38 -30.82 3.20
N ASP A 192 -23.88 -30.75 4.42
CA ASP A 192 -23.34 -31.47 5.57
C ASP A 192 -24.08 -32.80 5.81
N GLU A 193 -25.37 -32.88 5.47
CA GLU A 193 -26.18 -34.09 5.69
C GLU A 193 -26.41 -34.89 4.41
N HIS A 194 -26.80 -34.24 3.31
CA HIS A 194 -27.18 -34.93 2.08
C HIS A 194 -25.99 -35.23 1.14
N LEU A 195 -25.16 -34.25 0.77
CA LEU A 195 -24.06 -34.46 -0.20
C LEU A 195 -23.07 -35.59 0.15
N PRO A 196 -22.81 -35.93 1.42
CA PRO A 196 -22.00 -37.11 1.78
C PRO A 196 -22.69 -38.45 1.50
N THR A 197 -24.02 -38.48 1.54
CA THR A 197 -24.85 -39.70 1.40
C THR A 197 -25.61 -39.77 0.08
N CYS A 198 -25.56 -38.73 -0.75
CA CYS A 198 -26.24 -38.63 -2.03
C CYS A 198 -25.82 -39.76 -2.99
N ARG A 199 -26.74 -40.68 -3.29
CA ARG A 199 -26.49 -41.83 -4.18
C ARG A 199 -26.21 -41.44 -5.63
N SER A 200 -26.70 -40.28 -6.06
CA SER A 200 -26.50 -39.75 -7.41
C SER A 200 -25.20 -38.97 -7.56
N LYS A 201 -24.48 -38.69 -6.47
CA LYS A 201 -23.16 -38.05 -6.51
C LYS A 201 -22.12 -39.05 -7.02
N PRO A 202 -21.36 -38.72 -8.06
CA PRO A 202 -20.28 -39.59 -8.54
C PRO A 202 -19.16 -39.71 -7.49
N THR A 203 -18.87 -40.93 -7.04
CA THR A 203 -17.78 -41.23 -6.10
C THR A 203 -16.73 -42.11 -6.76
N ASN A 204 -15.49 -41.99 -6.30
CA ASN A 204 -14.39 -42.84 -6.78
C ASN A 204 -14.58 -44.27 -6.28
N CYS A 205 -14.16 -45.22 -7.10
CA CYS A 205 -14.10 -46.62 -6.70
C CYS A 205 -13.27 -46.78 -5.41
N PRO A 206 -13.71 -47.60 -4.44
CA PRO A 206 -12.94 -47.87 -3.22
C PRO A 206 -11.50 -48.36 -3.47
N TYR A 207 -11.26 -48.99 -4.63
CA TYR A 207 -9.96 -49.48 -5.08
C TYR A 207 -9.12 -48.42 -5.83
N ALA A 208 -9.52 -47.14 -5.81
CA ALA A 208 -8.74 -46.07 -6.45
C ALA A 208 -7.30 -45.98 -5.93
N ARG A 209 -7.07 -46.27 -4.63
CA ARG A 209 -5.71 -46.33 -4.05
C ARG A 209 -4.85 -47.45 -4.61
N VAL A 210 -5.46 -48.45 -5.20
CA VAL A 210 -4.82 -49.61 -5.81
C VAL A 210 -4.66 -49.42 -7.33
N GLY A 211 -5.18 -48.31 -7.88
CA GLY A 211 -5.03 -47.94 -9.29
C GLY A 211 -6.33 -47.92 -10.10
N CYS A 212 -7.49 -48.14 -9.48
CA CYS A 212 -8.77 -48.09 -10.20
C CYS A 212 -9.26 -46.64 -10.38
N ASN A 213 -9.19 -46.11 -11.60
CA ASN A 213 -9.60 -44.74 -11.92
C ASN A 213 -11.12 -44.57 -12.19
N PHE A 214 -11.94 -45.56 -11.81
CA PHE A 214 -13.36 -45.52 -12.09
C PHE A 214 -14.10 -44.61 -11.09
N GLN A 215 -14.94 -43.72 -11.60
CA GLN A 215 -15.82 -42.86 -10.82
C GLN A 215 -17.25 -43.01 -11.34
N ALA A 216 -18.20 -43.27 -10.44
CA ALA A 216 -19.60 -43.39 -10.84
C ALA A 216 -20.55 -43.17 -9.67
N THR A 217 -21.85 -43.06 -9.95
CA THR A 217 -22.91 -43.03 -8.93
C THR A 217 -23.02 -44.37 -8.21
N ALA A 218 -23.68 -44.41 -7.05
CA ALA A 218 -23.80 -45.63 -6.24
C ALA A 218 -24.36 -46.82 -7.06
N ASN A 219 -25.39 -46.60 -7.86
CA ASN A 219 -26.01 -47.64 -8.71
C ASN A 219 -25.07 -48.19 -9.79
N MET A 220 -24.17 -47.36 -10.32
CA MET A 220 -23.19 -47.80 -11.33
C MET A 220 -21.98 -48.47 -10.66
N MET A 221 -21.66 -48.07 -9.42
CA MET A 221 -20.56 -48.65 -8.64
C MET A 221 -20.80 -50.12 -8.29
N GLU A 222 -22.05 -50.49 -7.96
CA GLU A 222 -22.42 -51.90 -7.71
C GLU A 222 -22.16 -52.77 -8.95
N LYS A 223 -22.51 -52.27 -10.14
CA LYS A 223 -22.23 -52.98 -11.40
C LYS A 223 -20.73 -53.07 -11.67
N HIS A 224 -20.01 -51.97 -11.49
CA HIS A 224 -18.55 -51.93 -11.68
C HIS A 224 -17.81 -52.90 -10.75
N ALA A 225 -18.17 -52.95 -9.46
CA ALA A 225 -17.53 -53.84 -8.49
C ALA A 225 -17.64 -55.31 -8.90
N SER A 226 -18.73 -55.70 -9.57
CA SER A 226 -18.92 -57.06 -10.09
C SER A 226 -18.14 -57.37 -11.38
N SER A 227 -17.77 -56.34 -12.15
CA SER A 227 -17.15 -56.50 -13.48
C SER A 227 -15.67 -56.12 -13.55
N CYS A 228 -15.13 -55.44 -12.54
CA CYS A 228 -13.76 -54.93 -12.55
C CYS A 228 -12.80 -55.92 -11.89
N GLN A 229 -11.58 -56.04 -12.44
CA GLN A 229 -10.55 -56.95 -11.95
C GLN A 229 -9.75 -56.33 -10.78
N HIS A 230 -10.41 -55.93 -9.69
CA HIS A 230 -9.70 -55.30 -8.56
C HIS A 230 -8.71 -56.24 -7.87
N LEU A 231 -8.98 -57.55 -7.89
CA LEU A 231 -8.11 -58.55 -7.28
C LEU A 231 -6.75 -58.66 -8.01
N SER A 232 -6.71 -58.56 -9.34
CA SER A 232 -5.44 -58.59 -10.07
C SER A 232 -4.61 -57.34 -9.77
N SER A 233 -5.24 -56.16 -9.77
CA SER A 233 -4.55 -54.91 -9.38
C SER A 233 -4.02 -54.95 -7.95
N LEU A 234 -4.75 -55.59 -7.03
CA LEU A 234 -4.27 -55.82 -5.65
C LEU A 234 -3.04 -56.73 -5.62
N ILE A 235 -3.05 -57.84 -6.37
CA ILE A 235 -1.91 -58.77 -6.43
C ILE A 235 -0.69 -58.06 -7.02
N ASP A 236 -0.84 -57.34 -8.13
CA ASP A 236 0.26 -56.57 -8.74
C ASP A 236 0.83 -55.55 -7.77
N ARG A 237 -0.03 -54.86 -7.00
CA ARG A 237 0.43 -53.90 -5.98
C ARG A 237 1.17 -54.58 -4.84
N VAL A 238 0.73 -55.75 -4.39
CA VAL A 238 1.43 -56.52 -3.36
C VAL A 238 2.81 -56.96 -3.86
N LEU A 239 2.91 -57.51 -5.07
CA LEU A 239 4.19 -57.90 -5.66
C LEU A 239 5.14 -56.70 -5.82
N HIS A 240 4.62 -55.54 -6.21
CA HIS A 240 5.41 -54.32 -6.30
C HIS A 240 5.92 -53.86 -4.92
N LEU A 241 5.05 -53.88 -3.90
CA LEU A 241 5.45 -53.55 -2.52
C LEU A 241 6.49 -54.53 -1.97
N GLU A 242 6.40 -55.82 -2.32
CA GLU A 242 7.41 -56.81 -1.95
C GLU A 242 8.77 -56.50 -2.59
N ALA A 243 8.79 -56.08 -3.86
CA ALA A 243 10.01 -55.64 -4.55
C ALA A 243 10.60 -54.37 -3.92
N GLU A 244 9.77 -53.32 -3.70
CA GLU A 244 10.20 -52.09 -3.03
C GLU A 244 10.77 -52.37 -1.63
N LEU A 245 10.14 -53.27 -0.87
CA LEU A 245 10.59 -53.66 0.46
C LEU A 245 11.92 -54.41 0.43
N GLN A 246 12.16 -55.20 -0.61
CA GLN A 246 13.45 -55.88 -0.81
C GLN A 246 14.57 -54.87 -1.15
N ASP A 247 14.27 -53.87 -1.98
CA ASP A 247 15.22 -52.80 -2.32
C ASP A 247 15.56 -51.93 -1.11
N VAL A 248 14.57 -51.59 -0.28
CA VAL A 248 14.81 -50.85 0.97
C VAL A 248 15.67 -51.66 1.95
N LYS A 249 15.45 -52.99 2.04
CA LYS A 249 16.27 -53.86 2.88
C LYS A 249 17.73 -53.91 2.42
N SER A 250 17.98 -54.01 1.12
CA SER A 250 19.35 -54.04 0.59
C SER A 250 20.07 -52.71 0.81
N ALA A 251 19.39 -51.59 0.58
CA ALA A 251 19.93 -50.26 0.87
C ALA A 251 20.24 -50.06 2.36
N LEU A 252 19.39 -50.60 3.26
CA LEU A 252 19.62 -50.53 4.70
C LEU A 252 20.88 -51.29 5.12
N GLU A 253 21.13 -52.47 4.55
CA GLU A 253 22.34 -53.24 4.86
C GLU A 253 23.62 -52.54 4.34
N GLU A 254 23.59 -51.94 3.14
CA GLU A 254 24.74 -51.17 2.65
C GLU A 254 24.99 -49.94 3.54
N ALA A 255 23.93 -49.20 3.92
CA ALA A 255 24.06 -48.05 4.82
C ALA A 255 24.62 -48.43 6.20
N LYS A 256 24.30 -49.62 6.71
CA LYS A 256 24.89 -50.14 7.97
C LYS A 256 26.38 -50.41 7.82
N LYS A 257 26.80 -50.96 6.68
CA LYS A 257 28.20 -51.22 6.37
C LYS A 257 28.98 -49.91 6.23
N ASP A 258 28.44 -48.94 5.49
CA ASP A 258 29.03 -47.61 5.35
C ASP A 258 29.19 -46.91 6.70
N LYS A 259 28.18 -47.00 7.57
CA LYS A 259 28.25 -46.47 8.93
C LYS A 259 29.41 -47.07 9.72
N GLU A 260 29.63 -48.39 9.62
CA GLU A 260 30.72 -49.04 10.35
C GLU A 260 32.09 -48.66 9.79
N GLN A 261 32.21 -48.52 8.47
CA GLN A 261 33.42 -48.01 7.82
C GLN A 261 33.74 -46.58 8.25
N LEU A 262 32.73 -45.70 8.29
CA LEU A 262 32.90 -44.31 8.73
C LEU A 262 33.32 -44.22 10.19
N LYS A 263 32.77 -45.05 11.09
CA LYS A 263 33.22 -45.10 12.49
C LYS A 263 34.68 -45.50 12.60
N GLN A 264 35.12 -46.51 11.83
CA GLN A 264 36.52 -46.91 11.83
C GLN A 264 37.41 -45.78 11.32
N LEU A 265 37.02 -45.10 10.24
CA LEU A 265 37.76 -43.96 9.71
C LEU A 265 37.86 -42.80 10.70
N ILE A 266 36.79 -42.51 11.44
CA ILE A 266 36.80 -41.50 12.50
C ILE A 266 37.81 -41.89 13.59
N ALA A 267 37.76 -43.14 14.07
CA ALA A 267 38.70 -43.62 15.09
C ALA A 267 40.16 -43.53 14.62
N ASP A 268 40.43 -43.91 13.38
CA ASP A 268 41.77 -43.81 12.79
C ASP A 268 42.26 -42.35 12.70
N LYS A 269 41.35 -41.41 12.35
CA LYS A 269 41.66 -39.99 12.27
C LYS A 269 41.84 -39.32 13.63
N GLU A 270 41.08 -39.75 14.63
CA GLU A 270 41.25 -39.31 16.02
C GLU A 270 42.62 -39.74 16.57
N ASP A 271 43.05 -40.97 16.31
CA ASP A 271 44.39 -41.46 16.68
C ASP A 271 45.51 -40.68 15.96
N GLU A 272 45.37 -40.42 14.66
CA GLU A 272 46.32 -39.59 13.89
C GLU A 272 46.42 -38.16 14.45
N TYR A 273 45.27 -37.57 14.81
CA TYR A 273 45.21 -36.25 15.44
C TYR A 273 45.91 -36.24 16.80
N HIS A 274 45.63 -37.22 17.66
CA HIS A 274 46.25 -37.32 18.98
C HIS A 274 47.77 -37.45 18.90
N LYS A 275 48.29 -38.28 17.99
CA LYS A 275 49.74 -38.40 17.76
C LYS A 275 50.38 -37.09 17.32
N THR A 276 49.69 -36.35 16.46
CA THR A 276 50.18 -35.06 15.95
C THR A 276 50.15 -33.98 17.03
N ASP A 277 49.08 -33.91 17.82
CA ASP A 277 48.96 -32.98 18.95
C ASP A 277 50.04 -33.27 20.01
N GLU A 278 50.27 -34.55 20.34
CA GLU A 278 51.33 -34.95 21.27
C GLU A 278 52.72 -34.55 20.76
N TYR A 279 53.01 -34.79 19.48
CA TYR A 279 54.26 -34.39 18.85
C TYR A 279 54.49 -32.87 18.90
N LEU A 280 53.47 -32.08 18.53
CA LEU A 280 53.55 -30.62 18.55
C LEU A 280 53.72 -30.06 19.97
N ARG A 281 53.02 -30.62 20.96
CA ARG A 281 53.17 -30.22 22.37
C ARG A 281 54.59 -30.47 22.87
N LYS A 282 55.17 -31.61 22.53
CA LYS A 282 56.54 -31.95 22.95
C LYS A 282 57.55 -30.97 22.35
N ASN A 283 57.48 -30.71 21.05
CA ASN A 283 58.38 -29.77 20.39
C ASN A 283 58.22 -28.34 20.94
N LEU A 284 56.98 -27.89 21.14
CA LEU A 284 56.72 -26.56 21.70
C LEU A 284 57.27 -26.43 23.13
N GLN A 285 57.20 -27.51 23.92
CA GLN A 285 57.78 -27.53 25.27
C GLN A 285 59.31 -27.43 25.23
N GLU A 286 59.96 -28.13 24.29
CA GLU A 286 61.41 -28.04 24.07
C GLU A 286 61.82 -26.61 23.67
N ASP A 287 61.10 -25.97 22.75
CA ASP A 287 61.33 -24.57 22.34
C ASP A 287 61.15 -23.60 23.52
N ILE A 288 60.10 -23.78 24.33
CA ILE A 288 59.85 -22.96 25.54
C ILE A 288 61.00 -23.10 26.54
N ASP A 289 61.50 -24.30 26.76
CA ASP A 289 62.59 -24.56 27.71
C ASP A 289 63.93 -24.00 27.21
N GLU A 290 64.17 -24.04 25.89
CA GLU A 290 65.31 -23.37 25.27
C GLU A 290 65.26 -21.86 25.48
N VAL A 291 64.14 -21.22 25.13
CA VAL A 291 63.95 -19.77 25.32
C VAL A 291 64.09 -19.38 26.78
N ARG A 292 63.53 -20.17 27.71
CA ARG A 292 63.67 -19.93 29.16
C ARG A 292 65.14 -19.96 29.58
N THR A 293 65.92 -20.91 29.07
CA THR A 293 67.35 -21.01 29.35
C THR A 293 68.12 -19.80 28.81
N GLN A 294 67.79 -19.34 27.60
CA GLN A 294 68.38 -18.14 27.01
C GLN A 294 68.05 -16.90 27.84
N VAL A 295 66.80 -16.72 28.26
CA VAL A 295 66.38 -15.61 29.15
C VAL A 295 67.16 -15.63 30.46
N GLN A 296 67.26 -16.78 31.13
CA GLN A 296 68.03 -16.91 32.37
C GLN A 296 69.52 -16.58 32.19
N LYS A 297 70.08 -16.83 31.01
CA LYS A 297 71.46 -16.43 30.70
C LYS A 297 71.56 -14.92 30.57
N VAL A 298 70.67 -14.30 29.78
CA VAL A 298 70.63 -12.84 29.61
C VAL A 298 70.43 -12.13 30.95
N GLU A 299 69.55 -12.64 31.82
CA GLU A 299 69.34 -12.08 33.15
C GLU A 299 70.59 -12.16 34.04
N ARG A 300 71.35 -13.27 33.96
CA ARG A 300 72.62 -13.41 34.69
C ARG A 300 73.66 -12.44 34.17
N ASP A 301 73.85 -12.39 32.85
CA ASP A 301 74.80 -11.50 32.20
C ASP A 301 74.47 -10.02 32.50
N TYR A 302 73.17 -9.66 32.49
CA TYR A 302 72.70 -8.34 32.90
C TYR A 302 73.03 -8.03 34.36
N LYS A 303 72.74 -8.94 35.31
CA LYS A 303 73.05 -8.74 36.74
C LYS A 303 74.55 -8.56 36.98
N THR A 304 75.39 -9.32 36.29
CA THR A 304 76.84 -9.16 36.37
C THR A 304 77.27 -7.80 35.84
N SER A 305 76.81 -7.42 34.64
CA SER A 305 77.13 -6.11 34.04
C SER A 305 76.64 -4.94 34.89
N GLU A 306 75.44 -5.04 35.48
CA GLU A 306 74.89 -4.05 36.40
C GLU A 306 75.76 -3.91 37.65
N SER A 307 76.20 -5.03 38.23
CA SER A 307 77.08 -5.03 39.41
C SER A 307 78.45 -4.40 39.12
N ASP A 308 79.03 -4.68 37.95
CA ASP A 308 80.31 -4.12 37.50
C ASP A 308 80.21 -2.61 37.27
N LEU A 309 79.15 -2.16 36.60
CA LEU A 309 78.88 -0.74 36.37
C LEU A 309 78.67 0.00 37.69
N ARG A 310 77.93 -0.60 38.64
CA ARG A 310 77.71 -0.05 39.97
C ARG A 310 79.01 0.09 40.75
N ALA A 311 79.89 -0.91 40.70
CA ALA A 311 81.21 -0.85 41.34
C ALA A 311 82.11 0.24 40.72
N ARG A 312 82.12 0.37 39.39
CA ARG A 312 82.85 1.45 38.69
C ARG A 312 82.33 2.83 39.06
N PHE A 313 81.01 2.98 39.14
CA PHE A 313 80.38 4.23 39.54
C PHE A 313 80.79 4.62 40.97
N GLN A 314 80.73 3.69 41.92
CA GLN A 314 81.20 3.92 43.30
C GLN A 314 82.69 4.30 43.37
N ALA A 315 83.55 3.66 42.56
CA ALA A 315 84.97 4.01 42.50
C ALA A 315 85.20 5.43 41.93
N LEU A 316 84.41 5.85 40.95
CA LEU A 316 84.45 7.22 40.41
C LEU A 316 83.95 8.24 41.44
N GLU A 317 82.87 7.94 42.17
CA GLU A 317 82.38 8.79 43.26
C GLU A 317 83.45 8.96 44.34
N GLN A 318 84.11 7.89 44.78
CA GLN A 318 85.20 7.97 45.75
C GLN A 318 86.36 8.84 45.26
N ARG A 319 86.78 8.69 43.99
CA ARG A 319 87.82 9.54 43.41
C ARG A 319 87.40 11.01 43.33
N ASN A 320 86.14 11.30 43.02
CA ASN A 320 85.62 12.66 43.02
C ASN A 320 85.64 13.26 44.42
N THR A 321 85.17 12.54 45.46
CA THR A 321 85.23 13.03 46.85
C THR A 321 86.65 13.35 47.32
N PHE A 322 87.66 12.58 46.88
CA PHE A 322 89.07 12.88 47.16
C PHE A 322 89.56 14.19 46.52
N LEU A 323 88.99 14.57 45.36
CA LEU A 323 89.34 15.81 44.66
C LEU A 323 88.59 17.04 45.21
N GLU A 324 87.47 16.85 45.91
CA GLU A 324 86.67 17.95 46.47
C GLU A 324 87.46 18.79 47.49
N GLU A 325 88.27 18.17 48.35
CA GLU A 325 89.05 18.91 49.36
C GLU A 325 90.20 19.74 48.73
N PRO A 326 91.07 19.19 47.86
CA PRO A 326 92.09 19.98 47.15
C PRO A 326 91.50 21.10 46.29
N ILE A 327 90.42 20.82 45.55
CA ILE A 327 89.73 21.84 44.73
C ILE A 327 89.14 22.92 45.63
N GLY A 328 88.49 22.54 46.75
CA GLY A 328 87.97 23.48 47.73
C GLY A 328 89.06 24.40 48.31
N LYS A 329 90.25 23.86 48.61
CA LYS A 329 91.41 24.65 49.06
C LYS A 329 91.91 25.61 47.98
N LEU A 330 92.10 25.14 46.74
CA LEU A 330 92.53 25.97 45.62
C LEU A 330 91.54 27.11 45.33
N LEU A 331 90.23 26.82 45.35
CA LEU A 331 89.19 27.83 45.18
C LEU A 331 89.21 28.88 46.30
N ALA A 332 89.45 28.47 47.55
CA ALA A 332 89.58 29.38 48.68
C ALA A 332 90.85 30.26 48.57
N GLU A 333 91.99 29.69 48.18
CA GLU A 333 93.24 30.43 47.93
C GLU A 333 93.05 31.47 46.80
N MET A 334 92.44 31.08 45.69
CA MET A 334 92.11 31.99 44.58
C MET A 334 91.16 33.11 45.01
N ALA A 335 90.18 32.84 45.88
CA ALA A 335 89.24 33.83 46.38
C ALA A 335 89.90 34.88 47.29
N THR A 336 91.02 34.56 47.94
CA THR A 336 91.77 35.50 48.79
C THR A 336 92.84 36.32 48.05
N MET A 337 93.16 35.97 46.80
CA MET A 337 94.18 36.65 45.98
C MET A 337 93.61 37.77 45.08
N ASN A 338 92.28 38.00 45.10
CA ASN A 338 91.60 39.11 44.41
C ASN A 338 91.03 40.10 45.42
#